data_AF-S9TTV1-F1
#
_entry.id   AF-S9TTV1-F1
#
_cell.length_a   1.000
_cell.length_b   1.000
_cell.length_c   1.000
_cell.angle_alpha   90.00
_cell.angle_beta   90.00
_cell.angle_gamma   90.00
#
_symmetry.space_group_name_H-M   'P 1'
#
loop_
_entity.id
_entity.type
_entity.pdbx_description
1 polymer ?
#
loop_
_entity_poly.entity_id
_entity_poly.type
_entity_poly.pdbx_seq_one_letter_code
_entity_poly.pdbx_strand_id
1 'polypeptide(L)'
;MGMMGTFEDAFGNMIVEDPVTKKITMEEENSFKLLLSEIVGKFPQIDIIYDFLGFNAESGYRESFKKFAVDLLAKKNKIVEHTPDGRVSFYNPASKEIFFDFNNSKAQIVSDDSVYGLPDFLYVQDTDMFLLTIASENHWLRSRQVPHAKQLEGIARRASFILGIPYDSVRIRNVLLPPSYMDKSSLERVVEAVFGIGGSEKQEFIPWLKLYSKELDAQDVDYCDIQKTVNEEEWLTL
;
A
#
# COMPACT_ATOMS: atom_id res chain seq x y z
N MET A 1 -6.88 1.89 19.83
CA MET A 1 -7.23 1.40 21.19
C MET A 1 -6.79 -0.04 21.38
N GLY A 2 -7.32 -1.03 20.64
CA GLY A 2 -6.88 -2.43 20.79
C GLY A 2 -5.37 -2.64 20.60
N MET A 3 -4.81 -2.05 19.53
CA MET A 3 -3.36 -2.09 19.24
C MET A 3 -2.46 -1.53 20.36
N MET A 4 -2.98 -0.69 21.27
CA MET A 4 -2.20 -0.13 22.38
C MET A 4 -2.12 -1.07 23.59
N GLY A 5 -3.01 -2.06 23.69
CA GLY A 5 -3.03 -3.05 24.77
C GLY A 5 -3.39 -2.53 26.17
N THR A 6 -3.49 -1.22 26.37
CA THR A 6 -3.71 -0.60 27.69
C THR A 6 -5.18 -0.26 28.00
N PHE A 7 -6.05 -0.31 27.01
CA PHE A 7 -7.46 0.09 27.13
C PHE A 7 -8.41 -1.06 27.42
N GLU A 8 -7.92 -2.30 27.40
CA GLU A 8 -8.79 -3.48 27.45
C GLU A 8 -9.61 -3.56 28.73
N ASP A 9 -9.01 -3.24 29.87
CA ASP A 9 -9.68 -3.34 31.17
C ASP A 9 -10.51 -2.09 31.51
N ALA A 10 -10.47 -1.05 30.67
CA ALA A 10 -11.24 0.18 30.87
C ALA A 10 -12.74 0.04 30.52
N PHE A 11 -13.13 -1.06 29.87
CA PHE A 11 -14.50 -1.31 29.38
C PHE A 11 -15.20 -2.46 30.11
N GLY A 12 -14.73 -2.85 31.30
CA GLY A 12 -15.37 -3.85 32.15
C GLY A 12 -15.50 -3.36 33.59
N ASN A 13 -16.16 -4.16 34.43
CA ASN A 13 -16.37 -3.89 35.86
C ASN A 13 -17.13 -2.58 36.13
N MET A 14 -18.12 -2.27 35.29
CA MET A 14 -18.96 -1.08 35.48
C MET A 14 -20.10 -1.36 36.45
N ILE A 15 -20.40 -0.40 37.33
CA ILE A 15 -21.60 -0.45 38.16
C ILE A 15 -22.75 0.07 37.31
N VAL A 16 -23.75 -0.77 37.06
CA VAL A 16 -24.90 -0.47 36.21
C VAL A 16 -26.20 -0.64 36.99
N GLU A 17 -27.22 0.10 36.60
CA GLU A 17 -28.58 -0.03 37.15
C GLU A 17 -29.49 -0.68 36.10
N ASP A 18 -30.17 -1.75 36.49
CA ASP A 18 -31.20 -2.36 35.65
C ASP A 18 -32.37 -1.36 35.44
N PRO A 19 -32.69 -1.00 34.18
CA PRO A 19 -33.69 0.02 33.90
C PRO A 19 -35.11 -0.35 34.37
N VAL A 20 -35.42 -1.65 34.45
CA VAL A 20 -36.73 -2.19 34.83
C VAL A 20 -36.80 -2.46 36.34
N THR A 21 -35.81 -3.16 36.90
CA THR A 21 -35.85 -3.60 38.31
C THR A 21 -35.25 -2.60 39.28
N LYS A 22 -34.55 -1.56 38.79
CA LYS A 22 -33.83 -0.55 39.60
C LYS A 22 -32.76 -1.16 40.51
N LYS A 23 -32.32 -2.40 40.22
CA LYS A 23 -31.26 -3.07 40.96
C LYS A 23 -29.91 -2.63 40.42
N ILE A 24 -29.00 -2.34 41.34
CA ILE A 24 -27.61 -2.03 41.02
C ILE A 24 -26.83 -3.34 40.96
N THR A 25 -26.16 -3.58 39.85
CA THR A 25 -25.33 -4.77 39.60
C THR A 25 -23.96 -4.36 39.04
N MET A 26 -23.00 -5.27 39.11
CA MET A 26 -21.71 -5.10 38.43
C MET A 26 -21.77 -5.82 37.07
N GLU A 27 -21.47 -5.10 36.00
CA GLU A 27 -21.35 -5.67 34.67
C GLU A 27 -19.93 -6.22 34.47
N GLU A 28 -19.83 -7.54 34.41
CA GLU A 28 -18.57 -8.28 34.21
C GLU A 28 -18.24 -8.49 32.73
N GLU A 29 -19.23 -8.34 31.84
CA GLU A 29 -19.04 -8.52 30.40
C GLU A 29 -18.25 -7.34 29.81
N ASN A 30 -17.19 -7.66 29.07
CA ASN A 30 -16.34 -6.67 28.42
C ASN A 30 -16.63 -6.63 26.92
N SER A 31 -17.55 -5.76 26.52
CA SER A 31 -17.96 -5.63 25.11
C SER A 31 -16.80 -5.22 24.19
N PHE A 32 -15.78 -4.53 24.72
CA PHE A 32 -14.61 -4.13 23.94
C PHE A 32 -13.75 -5.35 23.54
N LYS A 33 -13.48 -6.28 24.47
CA LYS A 33 -12.74 -7.52 24.16
C LYS A 33 -13.50 -8.40 23.16
N LEU A 34 -14.82 -8.50 23.31
CA LEU A 34 -15.67 -9.23 22.37
C LEU A 34 -15.63 -8.62 20.96
N LEU A 35 -15.73 -7.29 20.87
CA LEU A 35 -15.65 -6.59 19.58
C LEU A 35 -14.27 -6.73 18.93
N LEU A 36 -13.17 -6.65 19.70
CA LEU A 36 -11.83 -6.85 19.16
C LEU A 36 -11.65 -8.26 18.58
N SER A 37 -12.11 -9.29 19.31
CA SER A 37 -12.07 -10.67 18.82
C SER A 37 -12.85 -10.82 17.52
N GLU A 38 -14.02 -10.19 17.42
CA GLU A 38 -14.86 -10.22 16.23
C GLU A 38 -14.20 -9.51 15.04
N ILE A 39 -13.57 -8.35 15.27
CA ILE A 39 -12.84 -7.61 14.24
C ILE A 39 -11.69 -8.44 13.68
N VAL A 40 -10.85 -9.03 14.55
CA VAL A 40 -9.71 -9.85 14.12
C VAL A 40 -10.18 -11.10 13.37
N GLY A 41 -11.26 -11.75 13.83
CA GLY A 41 -11.82 -12.92 13.16
C GLY A 41 -12.42 -12.61 11.78
N LYS A 42 -13.06 -11.46 11.62
CA LYS A 42 -13.71 -11.07 10.35
C LYS A 42 -12.79 -10.36 9.36
N PHE A 43 -11.82 -9.60 9.84
CA PHE A 43 -10.95 -8.76 9.03
C PHE A 43 -9.48 -9.13 9.26
N PRO A 44 -8.99 -10.21 8.63
CA PRO A 44 -7.62 -10.69 8.84
C PRO A 44 -6.54 -9.71 8.37
N GLN A 45 -6.89 -8.73 7.54
CA GLN A 45 -6.00 -7.66 7.05
C GLN A 45 -6.26 -6.32 7.77
N ILE A 46 -6.80 -6.34 8.99
CA ILE A 46 -7.14 -5.11 9.73
C ILE A 46 -5.90 -4.26 10.05
N ASP A 47 -4.73 -4.88 10.21
CA ASP A 47 -3.44 -4.20 10.37
C ASP A 47 -3.07 -3.38 9.13
N ILE A 48 -3.24 -3.96 7.93
CA ILE A 48 -3.03 -3.26 6.66
C ILE A 48 -4.02 -2.10 6.51
N ILE A 49 -5.30 -2.32 6.82
CA ILE A 49 -6.32 -1.26 6.77
C ILE A 49 -6.00 -0.13 7.75
N TYR A 50 -5.56 -0.47 8.96
CA TYR A 50 -5.16 0.48 9.99
C TYR A 50 -4.02 1.39 9.51
N ASP A 51 -2.99 0.79 8.91
CA ASP A 51 -1.86 1.53 8.35
C ASP A 51 -2.28 2.37 7.13
N PHE A 52 -3.11 1.82 6.23
CA PHE A 52 -3.60 2.54 5.05
C PHE A 52 -4.46 3.75 5.41
N LEU A 53 -5.16 3.72 6.55
CA LEU A 53 -5.91 4.86 7.08
C LEU A 53 -4.99 5.92 7.72
N GLY A 54 -3.68 5.70 7.80
CA GLY A 54 -2.71 6.64 8.35
C GLY A 54 -2.61 6.62 9.86
N PHE A 55 -3.11 5.58 10.54
CA PHE A 55 -3.03 5.51 12.00
C PHE A 55 -1.64 5.15 12.53
N ASN A 56 -0.77 4.58 11.70
CA ASN A 56 0.61 4.24 12.05
C ASN A 56 1.55 5.40 11.75
N ALA A 57 1.66 6.33 12.70
CA ALA A 57 2.47 7.53 12.54
C ALA A 57 3.99 7.25 12.52
N GLU A 58 4.44 6.16 13.15
CA GLU A 58 5.86 5.85 13.28
C GLU A 58 6.44 5.29 11.98
N SER A 59 5.85 4.20 11.49
CA SER A 59 6.36 3.46 10.33
C SER A 59 5.65 3.85 9.03
N GLY A 60 4.48 4.49 9.10
CA GLY A 60 3.62 4.72 7.95
C GLY A 60 3.10 3.39 7.39
N TYR A 61 2.67 3.43 6.12
CA TYR A 61 1.98 2.30 5.50
C TYR A 61 2.83 1.45 4.55
N ARG A 62 4.12 1.78 4.35
CA ARG A 62 4.99 1.15 3.34
C ARG A 62 5.10 -0.37 3.49
N GLU A 63 5.36 -0.85 4.70
CA GLU A 63 5.50 -2.30 4.94
C GLU A 63 4.16 -3.03 4.79
N SER A 64 3.06 -2.41 5.23
CA SER A 64 1.71 -2.93 5.01
C SER A 64 1.33 -2.94 3.54
N PHE A 65 1.79 -1.97 2.74
CA PHE A 65 1.65 -1.97 1.29
C PHE A 65 2.44 -3.11 0.64
N LYS A 66 3.68 -3.35 1.09
CA LYS A 66 4.48 -4.50 0.61
C LYS A 66 3.77 -5.82 0.89
N LYS A 67 3.32 -6.05 2.12
CA LYS A 67 2.55 -7.25 2.50
C LYS A 67 1.30 -7.39 1.65
N PHE A 68 0.52 -6.32 1.54
CA PHE A 68 -0.68 -6.27 0.71
C PHE A 68 -0.41 -6.64 -0.75
N ALA A 69 0.63 -6.07 -1.36
CA ALA A 69 1.01 -6.36 -2.73
C ALA A 69 1.42 -7.83 -2.92
N VAL A 70 2.27 -8.37 -2.04
CA VAL A 70 2.70 -9.77 -2.09
C VAL A 70 1.53 -10.73 -1.94
N ASP A 71 0.67 -10.50 -0.95
CA ASP A 71 -0.53 -11.32 -0.73
C ASP A 71 -1.46 -11.31 -1.94
N LEU A 72 -1.66 -10.13 -2.54
CA LEU A 72 -2.54 -9.95 -3.67
C LEU A 72 -1.98 -10.63 -4.94
N LEU A 73 -0.68 -10.49 -5.19
CA LEU A 73 0.01 -11.17 -6.29
C LEU A 73 0.05 -12.68 -6.09
N ALA A 74 0.23 -13.17 -4.87
CA ALA A 74 0.16 -14.60 -4.56
C ALA A 74 -1.25 -15.16 -4.83
N LYS A 75 -2.31 -14.46 -4.40
CA LYS A 75 -3.70 -14.83 -4.70
C LYS A 75 -3.98 -14.85 -6.20
N LYS A 76 -3.62 -13.77 -6.92
CA LYS A 76 -3.77 -13.66 -8.38
C LYS A 76 -3.14 -14.86 -9.11
N ASN A 77 -1.96 -15.27 -8.66
CA ASN A 77 -1.20 -16.36 -9.28
C ASN A 77 -1.46 -17.75 -8.67
N LYS A 78 -2.40 -17.86 -7.72
CA LYS A 78 -2.73 -19.11 -7.01
C LYS A 78 -1.51 -19.77 -6.36
N ILE A 79 -0.60 -18.96 -5.83
CA ILE A 79 0.61 -19.40 -5.13
C ILE A 79 0.27 -19.57 -3.65
N VAL A 80 0.47 -20.78 -3.12
CA VAL A 80 0.15 -21.13 -1.73
C VAL A 80 1.29 -20.75 -0.78
N GLU A 81 2.53 -20.97 -1.21
CA GLU A 81 3.73 -20.61 -0.46
C GLU A 81 4.63 -19.78 -1.36
N HIS A 82 4.89 -18.56 -0.92
CA HIS A 82 5.85 -17.67 -1.56
C HIS A 82 6.98 -17.41 -0.57
N THR A 83 8.20 -17.74 -0.97
CA THR A 83 9.40 -17.48 -0.16
C THR A 83 10.09 -16.24 -0.73
N PRO A 84 10.06 -15.10 -0.03
CA PRO A 84 10.81 -13.92 -0.45
C PRO A 84 12.31 -14.23 -0.53
N ASP A 85 12.99 -13.70 -1.55
CA ASP A 85 14.45 -13.77 -1.65
C ASP A 85 15.04 -12.37 -1.49
N GLY A 86 15.38 -12.02 -0.25
CA GLY A 86 15.92 -10.71 0.10
C GLY A 86 14.98 -9.58 -0.30
N ARG A 87 15.41 -8.78 -1.30
CA ARG A 87 14.63 -7.64 -1.83
C ARG A 87 13.66 -8.02 -2.94
N VAL A 88 13.77 -9.22 -3.50
CA VAL A 88 12.77 -9.75 -4.43
C VAL A 88 11.60 -10.26 -3.59
N SER A 89 10.61 -9.40 -3.42
CA SER A 89 9.46 -9.65 -2.56
C SER A 89 8.42 -10.56 -3.21
N PHE A 90 8.34 -10.60 -4.54
CA PHE A 90 7.53 -11.55 -5.31
C PHE A 90 8.22 -11.90 -6.62
N TYR A 91 8.16 -13.18 -7.01
CA TYR A 91 8.64 -13.62 -8.31
C TYR A 91 7.77 -14.78 -8.81
N ASN A 92 7.17 -14.61 -9.98
CA ASN A 92 6.52 -15.69 -10.69
C ASN A 92 7.03 -15.77 -12.14
N PRO A 93 7.87 -16.76 -12.48
CA PRO A 93 8.37 -16.92 -13.84
C PRO A 93 7.27 -17.27 -14.85
N ALA A 94 6.20 -17.95 -14.43
CA ALA A 94 5.13 -18.38 -15.34
C ALA A 94 4.30 -17.20 -15.86
N SER A 95 4.05 -16.20 -15.00
CA SER A 95 3.38 -14.94 -15.37
C SER A 95 4.36 -13.82 -15.73
N LYS A 96 5.68 -14.08 -15.66
CA LYS A 96 6.76 -13.09 -15.82
C LYS A 96 6.55 -11.86 -14.93
N GLU A 97 6.23 -12.10 -13.67
CA GLU A 97 5.98 -11.05 -12.69
C GLU A 97 7.10 -10.97 -11.65
N ILE A 98 7.53 -9.75 -11.35
CA ILE A 98 8.54 -9.46 -10.34
C ILE A 98 8.07 -8.28 -9.50
N PHE A 99 8.05 -8.42 -8.18
CA PHE A 99 7.90 -7.31 -7.25
C PHE A 99 9.16 -7.15 -6.43
N PHE A 100 9.82 -6.01 -6.59
CA PHE A 100 11.09 -5.70 -5.96
C PHE A 100 10.93 -4.58 -4.92
N ASP A 101 11.34 -4.85 -3.70
CA ASP A 101 11.45 -3.89 -2.58
C ASP A 101 12.77 -3.12 -2.76
N PHE A 102 12.71 -1.99 -3.45
CA PHE A 102 13.91 -1.27 -3.85
C PHE A 102 14.56 -0.56 -2.68
N ASN A 103 13.84 0.37 -2.05
CA ASN A 103 14.30 1.06 -0.85
C ASN A 103 13.17 1.80 -0.13
N ASN A 104 13.40 2.23 1.11
CA ASN A 104 12.55 3.19 1.80
C ASN A 104 12.92 4.63 1.40
N SER A 105 12.13 5.22 0.50
CA SER A 105 12.37 6.55 -0.05
C SER A 105 12.31 7.64 1.02
N LYS A 106 11.43 7.49 2.03
CA LYS A 106 11.28 8.41 3.17
C LYS A 106 12.57 8.54 3.98
N ALA A 107 13.27 7.42 4.22
CA ALA A 107 14.52 7.43 4.96
C ALA A 107 15.70 7.99 4.14
N GLN A 108 15.72 7.73 2.84
CA GLN A 108 16.87 8.04 2.00
C GLN A 108 16.90 9.49 1.51
N ILE A 109 15.74 10.07 1.20
CA ILE A 109 15.67 11.41 0.60
C ILE A 109 16.20 12.52 1.49
N VAL A 110 16.14 12.34 2.81
CA VAL A 110 16.66 13.30 3.79
C VAL A 110 18.19 13.20 3.92
N SER A 111 18.76 12.04 3.57
CA SER A 111 20.19 11.77 3.75
C SER A 111 21.08 12.17 2.57
N ASP A 112 20.50 12.36 1.39
CA ASP A 112 21.26 12.69 0.17
C ASP A 112 20.56 13.76 -0.67
N ASP A 113 21.09 14.99 -0.59
CA ASP A 113 20.54 16.15 -1.30
C ASP A 113 20.79 16.14 -2.81
N SER A 114 21.57 15.18 -3.33
CA SER A 114 21.95 15.13 -4.74
C SER A 114 21.24 14.05 -5.56
N VAL A 115 20.49 13.16 -4.91
CA VAL A 115 19.83 12.03 -5.59
C VAL A 115 18.41 12.41 -6.05
N TYR A 116 18.12 12.06 -7.30
CA TYR A 116 16.83 12.21 -7.97
C TYR A 116 16.31 10.83 -8.41
N GLY A 117 15.00 10.62 -8.32
CA GLY A 117 14.36 9.36 -8.72
C GLY A 117 14.57 8.26 -7.69
N LEU A 118 13.76 8.27 -6.62
CA LEU A 118 13.86 7.37 -5.46
C LEU A 118 12.56 6.55 -5.33
N PRO A 119 12.30 5.57 -6.22
CA PRO A 119 11.13 4.72 -6.10
C PRO A 119 11.25 3.82 -4.87
N ASP A 120 10.10 3.49 -4.26
CA ASP A 120 10.06 2.54 -3.16
C ASP A 120 10.03 1.09 -3.66
N PHE A 121 9.26 0.84 -4.71
CA PHE A 121 9.07 -0.48 -5.28
C PHE A 121 9.16 -0.44 -6.80
N LEU A 122 9.62 -1.55 -7.38
CA LEU A 122 9.52 -1.84 -8.81
C LEU A 122 8.62 -3.06 -8.99
N TYR A 123 7.57 -2.90 -9.77
CA TYR A 123 6.77 -4.03 -10.24
C TYR A 123 6.97 -4.20 -11.75
N VAL A 124 7.25 -5.42 -12.18
CA VAL A 124 7.37 -5.80 -13.59
C VAL A 124 6.35 -6.88 -13.87
N GLN A 125 5.59 -6.72 -14.96
CA GLN A 125 4.65 -7.71 -15.47
C GLN A 125 4.83 -7.84 -16.98
N ASP A 126 5.43 -8.95 -17.41
CA ASP A 126 5.78 -9.20 -18.82
C ASP A 126 6.63 -8.07 -19.44
N THR A 127 6.00 -7.14 -20.15
CA THR A 127 6.65 -5.99 -20.82
C THR A 127 6.47 -4.66 -20.08
N ASP A 128 5.58 -4.63 -19.08
CA ASP A 128 5.20 -3.43 -18.36
C ASP A 128 5.98 -3.30 -17.06
N MET A 129 6.43 -2.08 -16.79
CA MET A 129 7.18 -1.72 -15.60
C MET A 129 6.52 -0.55 -14.87
N PHE A 130 6.39 -0.68 -13.55
CA PHE A 130 5.82 0.33 -12.69
C PHE A 130 6.82 0.68 -11.59
N LEU A 131 7.18 1.96 -11.50
CA LEU A 131 7.95 2.51 -10.40
C LEU A 131 7.00 3.14 -9.38
N LEU A 132 6.76 2.44 -8.28
CA LEU A 132 5.87 2.92 -7.23
C LEU A 132 6.67 3.73 -6.22
N THR A 133 6.24 4.97 -5.99
CA THR A 133 6.89 5.91 -5.08
C THR A 133 5.89 6.42 -4.07
N ILE A 134 6.22 6.29 -2.78
CA ILE A 134 5.45 6.90 -1.69
C ILE A 134 5.95 8.33 -1.54
N ALA A 135 5.06 9.31 -1.69
CA ALA A 135 5.43 10.71 -1.60
C ALA A 135 6.02 11.05 -0.22
N SER A 136 6.92 12.02 -0.18
CA SER A 136 7.47 12.56 1.07
C SER A 136 6.44 13.45 1.75
N GLU A 137 6.44 13.48 3.09
CA GLU A 137 5.71 14.50 3.86
C GLU A 137 6.22 15.92 3.54
N ASN A 138 7.49 16.05 3.12
CA ASN A 138 8.07 17.34 2.77
C ASN A 138 7.78 17.69 1.30
N HIS A 139 6.92 18.68 1.09
CA HIS A 139 6.53 19.17 -0.24
C HIS A 139 7.72 19.55 -1.14
N TRP A 140 8.78 20.13 -0.57
CA TRP A 140 9.98 20.51 -1.35
C TRP A 140 10.74 19.31 -1.90
N LEU A 141 10.61 18.13 -1.28
CA LEU A 141 11.31 16.92 -1.67
C LEU A 141 10.51 16.10 -2.69
N ARG A 142 9.20 16.30 -2.82
CA ARG A 142 8.32 15.53 -3.71
C ARG A 142 8.74 15.63 -5.18
N SER A 143 9.15 16.82 -5.62
CA SER A 143 9.64 17.07 -6.99
C SER A 143 10.93 16.32 -7.33
N ARG A 144 11.71 15.90 -6.32
CA ARG A 144 12.95 15.13 -6.49
C ARG A 144 12.73 13.62 -6.47
N GLN A 145 11.63 13.15 -5.90
CA GLN A 145 11.34 11.72 -5.75
C GLN A 145 11.00 11.06 -7.08
N VAL A 146 10.28 11.78 -7.95
CA VAL A 146 9.82 11.25 -9.23
C VAL A 146 11.00 11.17 -10.22
N PRO A 147 11.34 9.99 -10.75
CA PRO A 147 12.41 9.85 -11.72
C PRO A 147 12.15 10.65 -13.00
N HIS A 148 13.18 11.29 -13.54
CA HIS A 148 13.12 12.00 -14.83
C HIS A 148 13.02 11.01 -16.00
N ALA A 149 12.41 11.40 -17.13
CA ALA A 149 12.24 10.56 -18.32
C ALA A 149 13.53 9.83 -18.76
N LYS A 150 14.66 10.55 -18.85
CA LYS A 150 15.99 9.96 -19.13
C LYS A 150 16.41 8.84 -18.17
N GLN A 151 16.03 8.92 -16.88
CA GLN A 151 16.27 7.84 -15.92
C GLN A 151 15.36 6.64 -16.21
N LEU A 152 14.09 6.88 -16.53
CA LEU A 152 13.14 5.85 -16.93
C LEU A 152 13.62 5.09 -18.17
N GLU A 153 14.07 5.77 -19.23
CA GLU A 153 14.68 5.16 -20.42
C GLU A 153 15.87 4.26 -20.02
N GLY A 154 16.73 4.77 -19.13
CA GLY A 154 17.87 4.02 -18.62
C GLY A 154 17.47 2.78 -17.82
N ILE A 155 16.39 2.84 -17.04
CA ILE A 155 15.83 1.70 -16.30
C ILE A 155 15.25 0.68 -17.27
N ALA A 156 14.38 1.11 -18.18
CA ALA A 156 13.74 0.24 -19.17
C ALA A 156 14.77 -0.50 -20.05
N ARG A 157 15.82 0.19 -20.50
CA ARG A 157 16.90 -0.43 -21.29
C ARG A 157 17.66 -1.49 -20.50
N ARG A 158 17.89 -1.26 -19.20
CA ARG A 158 18.52 -2.25 -18.32
C ARG A 158 17.61 -3.46 -18.10
N ALA A 159 16.31 -3.25 -17.98
CA ALA A 159 15.35 -4.33 -17.89
C ALA A 159 15.35 -5.20 -19.15
N SER A 160 15.44 -4.62 -20.35
CA SER A 160 15.60 -5.39 -21.59
C SER A 160 16.82 -6.31 -21.55
N PHE A 161 17.96 -5.82 -21.07
CA PHE A 161 19.19 -6.62 -20.98
C PHE A 161 19.13 -7.73 -19.94
N ILE A 162 18.51 -7.47 -18.78
CA ILE A 162 18.52 -8.41 -17.63
C ILE A 162 17.38 -9.42 -17.74
N LEU A 163 16.18 -8.95 -18.11
CA LEU A 163 14.96 -9.75 -18.14
C LEU A 163 14.66 -10.33 -19.53
N GLY A 164 15.44 -9.96 -20.56
CA GLY A 164 15.26 -10.44 -21.93
C GLY A 164 13.99 -9.91 -22.61
N ILE A 165 13.43 -8.81 -22.12
CA ILE A 165 12.26 -8.17 -22.72
C ILE A 165 12.73 -7.45 -24.01
N PRO A 166 12.04 -7.63 -25.16
CA PRO A 166 12.37 -6.92 -26.39
C PRO A 166 12.36 -5.40 -26.17
N TYR A 167 13.42 -4.73 -26.63
CA TYR A 167 13.63 -3.30 -26.42
C TYR A 167 12.41 -2.46 -26.85
N ASP A 168 11.92 -2.70 -28.07
CA ASP A 168 10.80 -1.99 -28.71
C ASP A 168 9.42 -2.26 -28.06
N SER A 169 9.38 -3.08 -27.00
CA SER A 169 8.14 -3.49 -26.33
C SER A 169 8.12 -3.10 -24.86
N VAL A 170 9.22 -2.61 -24.29
CA VAL A 170 9.24 -2.22 -22.87
C VAL A 170 8.47 -0.93 -22.67
N ARG A 171 7.52 -0.96 -21.74
CA ARG A 171 6.78 0.22 -21.29
C ARG A 171 7.06 0.45 -19.81
N ILE A 172 7.41 1.67 -19.44
CA ILE A 172 7.66 2.05 -18.05
C ILE A 172 6.83 3.27 -17.67
N ARG A 173 6.27 3.26 -16.45
CA ARG A 173 5.59 4.43 -15.90
C ARG A 173 5.85 4.61 -14.41
N ASN A 174 5.74 5.85 -13.97
CA ASN A 174 5.75 6.20 -12.55
C ASN A 174 4.35 6.02 -11.96
N VAL A 175 4.29 5.66 -10.67
CA VAL A 175 3.07 5.65 -9.89
C VAL A 175 3.37 6.34 -8.56
N LEU A 176 2.76 7.50 -8.34
CA LEU A 176 2.92 8.25 -7.11
C LEU A 176 1.75 7.96 -6.15
N LEU A 177 2.10 7.61 -4.90
CA LEU A 177 1.19 7.27 -3.81
C LEU A 177 1.26 8.35 -2.71
N PRO A 178 0.19 8.53 -1.90
CA PRO A 178 0.15 9.59 -0.89
C PRO A 178 1.16 9.35 0.24
N PRO A 179 1.54 10.38 1.02
CA PRO A 179 2.69 10.28 1.92
C PRO A 179 2.42 9.52 3.22
N SER A 180 1.28 9.77 3.88
CA SER A 180 0.96 9.27 5.22
C SER A 180 -0.13 8.21 5.24
N TYR A 181 -0.92 8.08 4.18
CA TYR A 181 -2.07 7.19 4.08
C TYR A 181 -2.27 6.74 2.63
N MET A 182 -3.20 5.83 2.39
CA MET A 182 -3.57 5.34 1.07
C MET A 182 -5.04 5.66 0.81
N ASP A 183 -5.34 6.67 0.01
CA ASP A 183 -6.74 6.95 -0.36
C ASP A 183 -7.31 5.85 -1.27
N LYS A 184 -8.64 5.77 -1.34
CA LYS A 184 -9.37 4.77 -2.13
C LYS A 184 -8.96 4.80 -3.61
N SER A 185 -8.81 5.99 -4.20
CA SER A 185 -8.51 6.13 -5.63
C SER A 185 -7.09 5.65 -5.96
N SER A 186 -6.12 5.94 -5.09
CA SER A 186 -4.76 5.42 -5.22
C SER A 186 -4.72 3.90 -5.06
N LEU A 187 -5.46 3.36 -4.09
CA LEU A 187 -5.57 1.92 -3.88
C LEU A 187 -6.21 1.22 -5.09
N GLU A 188 -7.31 1.74 -5.61
CA GLU A 188 -7.98 1.20 -6.81
C GLU A 188 -7.06 1.29 -8.03
N ARG A 189 -6.34 2.40 -8.22
CA ARG A 189 -5.37 2.55 -9.31
C ARG A 189 -4.27 1.51 -9.24
N VAL A 190 -3.73 1.23 -8.05
CA VAL A 190 -2.70 0.19 -7.88
C VAL A 190 -3.28 -1.19 -8.19
N VAL A 191 -4.42 -1.53 -7.59
CA VAL A 191 -5.02 -2.86 -7.76
C VAL A 191 -5.38 -3.13 -9.22
N GLU A 192 -6.04 -2.17 -9.87
CA GLU A 192 -6.55 -2.36 -11.24
C GLU A 192 -5.48 -2.08 -12.29
N ALA A 193 -4.84 -0.91 -12.24
CA ALA A 193 -3.97 -0.46 -13.31
C ALA A 193 -2.52 -0.90 -13.15
N VAL A 194 -2.05 -1.23 -11.94
CA VAL A 194 -0.69 -1.75 -11.72
C VAL A 194 -0.73 -3.27 -11.68
N PHE A 195 -1.53 -3.87 -10.80
CA PHE A 195 -1.57 -5.33 -10.65
C PHE A 195 -2.52 -6.04 -11.61
N GLY A 196 -3.33 -5.31 -12.38
CA GLY A 196 -4.22 -5.90 -13.38
C GLY A 196 -5.39 -6.69 -12.78
N ILE A 197 -5.80 -6.37 -11.54
CA ILE A 197 -6.84 -7.11 -10.81
C ILE A 197 -8.13 -6.28 -10.82
N GLY A 198 -9.12 -6.74 -11.57
CA GLY A 198 -10.38 -6.03 -11.77
C GLY A 198 -11.62 -6.89 -11.50
N GLY A 199 -12.79 -6.27 -11.63
CA GLY A 199 -14.08 -6.99 -11.63
C GLY A 199 -14.31 -7.86 -10.39
N SER A 200 -14.64 -9.14 -10.62
CA SER A 200 -14.93 -10.12 -9.56
C SER A 200 -13.71 -10.48 -8.72
N GLU A 201 -12.51 -10.53 -9.32
CA GLU A 201 -11.27 -10.87 -8.60
C GLU A 201 -10.97 -9.83 -7.51
N LYS A 202 -11.21 -8.55 -7.81
CA LYS A 202 -11.06 -7.46 -6.83
C LYS A 202 -11.97 -7.67 -5.61
N GLN A 203 -13.21 -8.09 -5.83
CA GLN A 203 -14.19 -8.33 -4.75
C GLN A 203 -13.84 -9.57 -3.91
N GLU A 204 -13.29 -10.60 -4.56
CA GLU A 204 -12.86 -11.82 -3.90
C GLU A 204 -11.59 -11.60 -3.07
N PHE A 205 -10.57 -10.95 -3.65
CA PHE A 205 -9.26 -10.83 -3.03
C PHE A 205 -9.22 -9.75 -1.95
N ILE A 206 -10.03 -8.69 -2.09
CA ILE A 206 -10.05 -7.51 -1.23
C ILE A 206 -11.50 -7.14 -0.87
N PRO A 207 -12.23 -7.99 -0.13
CA PRO A 207 -13.67 -7.80 0.13
C PRO A 207 -13.99 -6.55 0.95
N TRP A 208 -13.00 -6.02 1.68
CA TRP A 208 -13.13 -4.80 2.49
C TRP A 208 -13.01 -3.51 1.66
N LEU A 209 -12.51 -3.55 0.42
CA LEU A 209 -12.32 -2.36 -0.42
C LEU A 209 -13.64 -1.62 -0.67
N LYS A 210 -14.76 -2.34 -0.75
CA LYS A 210 -16.11 -1.74 -0.90
C LYS A 210 -16.53 -0.88 0.29
N LEU A 211 -15.98 -1.15 1.47
CA LEU A 211 -16.23 -0.41 2.71
C LEU A 211 -15.18 0.69 2.93
N TYR A 212 -14.09 0.67 2.14
CA TYR A 212 -13.03 1.65 2.22
C TYR A 212 -13.47 2.95 1.54
N SER A 213 -13.45 4.05 2.30
CA SER A 213 -13.94 5.37 1.86
C SER A 213 -13.00 6.52 2.22
N LYS A 214 -11.73 6.24 2.56
CA LYS A 214 -10.73 7.28 2.79
C LYS A 214 -10.45 8.00 1.47
N GLU A 215 -10.65 9.30 1.47
CA GLU A 215 -10.34 10.20 0.35
C GLU A 215 -9.04 10.96 0.66
N LEU A 216 -8.53 11.67 -0.36
CA LEU A 216 -7.43 12.59 -0.16
C LEU A 216 -7.88 13.76 0.72
N ASP A 217 -7.06 14.07 1.72
CA ASP A 217 -7.32 15.20 2.62
C ASP A 217 -7.11 16.52 1.86
N ALA A 218 -7.99 17.50 2.08
CA ALA A 218 -7.99 18.76 1.33
C ALA A 218 -6.71 19.60 1.47
N GLN A 219 -5.88 19.28 2.47
CA GLN A 219 -4.59 19.94 2.74
C GLN A 219 -3.46 19.44 1.84
N ASP A 220 -3.61 18.28 1.18
CA ASP A 220 -2.60 17.67 0.30
C ASP A 220 -2.67 18.20 -1.15
N VAL A 221 -2.91 19.51 -1.31
CA VAL A 221 -3.14 20.15 -2.63
C VAL A 221 -1.94 19.98 -3.55
N ASP A 222 -0.74 20.18 -3.02
CA ASP A 222 0.52 20.09 -3.76
C ASP A 222 0.84 18.64 -4.17
N TYR A 223 0.50 17.66 -3.34
CA TYR A 223 0.52 16.25 -3.74
C TYR A 223 -0.47 16.00 -4.88
N CYS A 224 -1.71 16.50 -4.77
CA CYS A 224 -2.73 16.31 -5.82
C CYS A 224 -2.27 16.82 -7.18
N ASP A 225 -1.58 17.97 -7.23
CA ASP A 225 -1.10 18.56 -8.49
C ASP A 225 0.01 17.72 -9.13
N ILE A 226 0.98 17.26 -8.33
CA ILE A 226 2.05 16.37 -8.81
C ILE A 226 1.45 15.02 -9.21
N GLN A 227 0.53 14.49 -8.41
CA GLN A 227 -0.12 13.20 -8.63
C GLN A 227 -0.85 13.15 -9.97
N LYS A 228 -1.60 14.20 -10.32
CA LYS A 228 -2.27 14.30 -11.63
C LYS A 228 -1.25 14.26 -12.76
N THR A 229 -0.22 15.10 -12.67
CA THR A 229 0.82 15.17 -13.71
C THR A 229 1.53 13.83 -13.92
N VAL A 230 1.87 13.13 -12.83
CA VAL A 230 2.65 11.88 -12.88
C VAL A 230 1.79 10.67 -13.25
N ASN A 231 0.57 10.56 -12.71
CA ASN A 231 -0.25 9.37 -12.92
C ASN A 231 -1.10 9.44 -14.19
N GLU A 232 -1.30 10.63 -14.76
CA GLU A 232 -1.90 10.82 -16.09
C GLU A 232 -0.83 10.84 -17.19
N GLU A 233 0.46 10.75 -16.85
CA GLU A 233 1.55 10.65 -17.82
C GLU A 233 1.42 9.36 -18.63
N GLU A 234 1.51 9.49 -19.95
CA GLU A 234 1.50 8.36 -20.86
C GLU A 234 2.68 7.41 -20.62
N TRP A 235 2.51 6.16 -21.02
CA TRP A 235 3.58 5.17 -20.93
C TRP A 235 4.81 5.62 -21.71
N LEU A 236 5.96 5.65 -21.04
CA LEU A 236 7.22 5.80 -21.74
C LEU A 236 7.56 4.47 -22.42
N THR A 237 7.57 4.49 -23.74
CA THR A 237 7.94 3.34 -24.58
C THR A 237 9.34 3.58 -25.15
N LEU A 238 10.17 2.53 -25.17
CA LEU A 238 11.51 2.57 -25.76
C LEU A 238 11.51 2.33 -27.27
#